data_AF-A0A1H7WYT2-F1
#
_entry.id   AF-A0A1H7WYT2-F1
#
_cell.length_a   1.000
_cell.length_b   1.000
_cell.length_c   1.000
_cell.angle_alpha   90.00
_cell.angle_beta   90.00
_cell.angle_gamma   90.00
#
_symmetry.space_group_name_H-M   'P 1'
#
loop_
_entity.id
_entity.type
_entity.pdbx_description
1 polymer ?
#
loop_
_entity_poly.entity_id
_entity_poly.type
_entity_poly.pdbx_seq_one_letter_code
_entity_poly.pdbx_strand_id
1 'polypeptide(L)'
;MIHHTIRILDVLYPWEKKRSERVGLQLVLAVLLPCWLNKKLVEGLFIAFGQDFEKSGFMRFEIWVIFFGMLIYNFLYKDNYMEWLKNENSYFDDIRLPAPVMAEAPATILLPAPVGSISSPQDAFWGKNSLNERRIGFDEIAWIRSQESKRWLITLQGERFEIGETLDEAIRILNPGNYYRINRDYIVNCGIMIGFSYCSERNKESGNITYYKDLKFGNEQTGVEARRIPKDKERALRNLIHKNRDEKRNDL
;
A
#
# COMPACT_ATOMS: atom_id res chain seq x y z
N MET A 1 -6.21 -15.64 -15.06
CA MET A 1 -6.38 -16.71 -14.05
C MET A 1 -5.20 -16.77 -13.08
N ILE A 2 -3.97 -17.06 -13.54
CA ILE A 2 -2.78 -17.24 -12.67
C ILE A 2 -2.53 -16.07 -11.72
N HIS A 3 -2.57 -14.83 -12.21
CA HIS A 3 -2.37 -13.65 -11.37
C HIS A 3 -3.41 -13.54 -10.23
N HIS A 4 -4.66 -13.95 -10.50
CA HIS A 4 -5.72 -13.95 -9.49
C HIS A 4 -5.51 -15.05 -8.46
N THR A 5 -5.16 -16.27 -8.90
CA THR A 5 -4.79 -17.38 -8.02
C THR A 5 -3.64 -17.01 -7.10
N ILE A 6 -2.60 -16.35 -7.64
CA ILE A 6 -1.44 -15.94 -6.85
C ILE A 6 -1.84 -14.89 -5.80
N ARG A 7 -2.64 -13.89 -6.15
CA ARG A 7 -3.15 -12.89 -5.18
C ARG A 7 -3.96 -13.52 -4.05
N ILE A 8 -4.79 -14.52 -4.35
CA ILE A 8 -5.53 -15.25 -3.32
C ILE A 8 -4.57 -16.01 -2.42
N LEU A 9 -3.57 -16.68 -3.00
CA LEU A 9 -2.55 -17.41 -2.24
C LEU A 9 -1.66 -16.47 -1.42
N ASP A 10 -1.42 -15.23 -1.86
CA ASP A 10 -0.71 -14.22 -1.07
C ASP A 10 -1.41 -13.88 0.24
N VAL A 11 -2.74 -13.77 0.21
CA VAL A 11 -3.54 -13.45 1.39
C VAL A 11 -3.64 -14.66 2.33
N LEU A 12 -3.87 -15.84 1.78
CA LEU A 12 -4.14 -17.05 2.58
C LEU A 12 -2.88 -17.76 3.07
N TYR A 13 -1.79 -17.69 2.30
CA TYR A 13 -0.54 -18.42 2.54
C TYR A 13 0.67 -17.47 2.36
N PRO A 14 0.99 -16.66 3.38
CA PRO A 14 2.18 -15.80 3.35
C PRO A 14 3.46 -16.61 3.17
N TRP A 15 4.38 -16.13 2.32
CA TRP A 15 5.63 -16.82 1.99
C TRP A 15 6.51 -17.11 3.20
N GLU A 16 6.49 -16.24 4.21
CA GLU A 16 7.36 -16.34 5.38
C GLU A 16 6.98 -17.50 6.30
N LYS A 17 5.68 -17.78 6.45
CA LYS A 17 5.17 -18.76 7.41
C LYS A 17 4.90 -20.12 6.79
N LYS A 18 4.44 -20.16 5.54
CA LYS A 18 3.84 -21.36 4.93
C LYS A 18 4.40 -21.65 3.53
N ARG A 19 5.72 -21.56 3.39
CA ARG A 19 6.42 -21.68 2.09
C ARG A 19 6.12 -22.99 1.35
N SER A 20 6.15 -24.13 2.03
CA SER A 20 5.92 -25.45 1.42
C SER A 20 4.47 -25.64 0.96
N GLU A 21 3.51 -25.33 1.82
CA GLU A 21 2.07 -25.35 1.50
C GLU A 21 1.77 -24.49 0.28
N ARG A 22 2.36 -23.29 0.24
CA ARG A 22 2.17 -22.35 -0.87
C ARG A 22 2.73 -22.89 -2.18
N VAL A 23 3.95 -23.42 -2.18
CA VAL A 23 4.55 -24.01 -3.40
C VAL A 23 3.69 -25.16 -3.92
N GLY A 24 3.18 -26.01 -3.02
CA GLY A 24 2.25 -27.09 -3.38
C GLY A 24 0.96 -26.57 -4.01
N LEU A 25 0.30 -25.60 -3.36
CA LEU A 25 -0.94 -25.01 -3.87
C LEU A 25 -0.74 -24.26 -5.19
N GLN A 26 0.40 -23.58 -5.36
CA GLN A 26 0.73 -22.89 -6.61
C GLN A 26 0.97 -23.90 -7.73
N LEU A 27 1.63 -25.02 -7.46
CA LEU A 27 1.80 -26.09 -8.45
C LEU A 27 0.46 -26.72 -8.83
N VAL A 28 -0.42 -26.97 -7.87
CA VAL A 28 -1.76 -27.52 -8.15
C VAL A 28 -2.64 -26.51 -8.90
N LEU A 29 -2.81 -25.30 -8.37
CA LEU A 29 -3.80 -24.34 -8.85
C LEU A 29 -3.32 -23.51 -10.05
N ALA A 30 -2.02 -23.21 -10.14
CA ALA A 30 -1.47 -22.37 -11.21
C ALA A 30 -0.80 -23.17 -12.34
N VAL A 31 -0.55 -24.48 -12.16
CA VAL A 31 0.04 -25.33 -13.20
C VAL A 31 -0.88 -26.50 -13.55
N LEU A 32 -1.14 -27.42 -12.61
CA LEU A 32 -1.85 -28.67 -12.92
C LEU A 32 -3.32 -28.43 -13.31
N LEU A 33 -4.04 -27.61 -12.55
CA LEU A 33 -5.44 -27.29 -12.82
C LEU A 33 -5.64 -26.64 -14.21
N PRO A 34 -4.90 -25.58 -14.60
CA PRO A 34 -4.98 -25.04 -15.96
C PRO A 34 -4.61 -26.06 -17.05
N CYS A 35 -3.60 -26.90 -16.83
CA CYS A 35 -3.23 -27.94 -17.81
C CYS A 35 -4.36 -28.96 -17.99
N TRP A 36 -4.99 -29.38 -16.89
CA TRP A 36 -6.13 -30.30 -16.92
C TRP A 36 -7.34 -29.66 -17.62
N LEU A 37 -7.67 -28.41 -17.29
CA LEU A 37 -8.75 -27.66 -17.96
C LEU A 37 -8.49 -27.52 -19.46
N ASN A 38 -7.26 -27.19 -19.85
CA ASN A 38 -6.90 -27.07 -21.25
C ASN A 38 -7.03 -28.41 -21.99
N LYS A 39 -6.55 -29.51 -21.39
CA LYS A 39 -6.76 -30.86 -21.94
C LYS A 39 -8.25 -31.14 -22.18
N LYS A 40 -9.10 -30.87 -21.19
CA LYS A 40 -10.55 -31.11 -21.29
C LYS A 40 -11.23 -30.23 -22.34
N LEU A 41 -10.80 -28.99 -22.49
CA LEU A 41 -11.29 -28.10 -23.53
C LEU A 41 -10.96 -28.63 -24.93
N VAL A 42 -9.70 -29.02 -25.15
CA VAL A 42 -9.24 -29.56 -26.44
C VAL A 42 -9.91 -30.90 -26.73
N GLU A 43 -10.00 -31.82 -25.75
CA GLU A 43 -10.72 -33.08 -25.89
C GLU A 43 -12.18 -32.86 -26.33
N GLY A 44 -12.88 -31.90 -25.72
CA GLY A 44 -14.24 -31.53 -26.10
C GLY A 44 -14.35 -30.98 -27.53
N LEU A 45 -13.38 -30.19 -27.98
CA LEU A 45 -13.31 -29.71 -29.36
C LEU A 45 -13.14 -30.85 -30.36
N PHE A 46 -12.24 -31.79 -30.09
CA PHE A 46 -12.03 -32.96 -30.97
C PHE A 46 -13.30 -33.81 -31.10
N ILE A 47 -13.99 -34.05 -29.98
CA ILE A 47 -15.28 -34.75 -29.98
C ILE A 47 -16.32 -34.01 -30.83
N ALA A 48 -16.39 -32.67 -30.70
CA ALA A 48 -17.33 -31.85 -31.47
C ALA A 48 -17.08 -31.90 -32.99
N PHE A 49 -15.83 -32.12 -33.41
CA PHE A 49 -15.45 -32.26 -34.83
C PHE A 49 -15.36 -33.71 -35.33
N GLY A 50 -15.70 -34.70 -34.50
CA GLY A 50 -15.61 -36.12 -34.88
C GLY A 50 -14.17 -36.60 -35.12
N GLN A 51 -13.19 -35.93 -34.50
CA GLN A 51 -11.77 -36.30 -34.59
C GLN A 51 -11.33 -37.09 -33.36
N ASP A 52 -10.38 -38.00 -33.55
CA ASP A 52 -9.82 -38.83 -32.48
C ASP A 52 -8.73 -38.06 -31.73
N PHE A 53 -9.03 -37.63 -30.49
CA PHE A 53 -8.13 -36.84 -29.65
C PHE A 53 -6.80 -37.55 -29.38
N GLU A 54 -6.81 -38.88 -29.19
CA GLU A 54 -5.59 -39.62 -28.85
C GLU A 54 -4.62 -39.71 -30.03
N LYS A 55 -5.16 -39.71 -31.26
CA LYS A 55 -4.35 -39.74 -32.50
C LYS A 55 -3.80 -38.39 -32.92
N SER A 56 -4.29 -37.29 -32.35
CA SER A 56 -3.89 -35.92 -32.70
C SER A 56 -2.41 -35.59 -32.39
N GLY A 57 -1.77 -36.36 -31.51
CA GLY A 57 -0.43 -36.05 -31.00
C GLY A 57 -0.38 -34.91 -29.98
N PHE A 58 -1.51 -34.28 -29.66
CA PHE A 58 -1.60 -33.18 -28.68
C PHE A 58 -0.99 -33.55 -27.33
N MET A 59 -1.33 -34.73 -26.81
CA MET A 59 -0.81 -35.23 -25.53
C MET A 59 0.70 -35.52 -25.55
N ARG A 60 1.30 -35.69 -26.73
CA ARG A 60 2.72 -36.01 -26.87
C ARG A 60 3.61 -34.77 -26.82
N PHE A 61 3.13 -33.62 -27.31
CA PHE A 61 3.95 -32.43 -27.45
C PHE A 61 3.33 -31.20 -26.79
N GLU A 62 2.11 -30.82 -27.16
CA GLU A 62 1.53 -29.53 -26.76
C GLU A 62 1.31 -29.42 -25.26
N ILE A 63 0.83 -30.48 -24.60
CA ILE A 63 0.58 -30.46 -23.16
C ILE A 63 1.88 -30.21 -22.36
N TRP A 64 3.01 -30.75 -22.84
CA TRP A 64 4.31 -30.56 -22.19
C TRP A 64 4.83 -29.15 -22.40
N VAL A 65 4.67 -28.58 -23.59
CA VAL A 65 5.02 -27.18 -23.86
C VAL A 65 4.24 -26.24 -22.93
N ILE A 66 2.93 -26.47 -22.78
CA ILE A 66 2.08 -25.67 -21.89
C ILE A 66 2.51 -25.84 -20.44
N PHE A 67 2.74 -27.09 -19.99
CA PHE A 67 3.19 -27.38 -18.64
C PHE A 67 4.50 -26.65 -18.30
N PHE A 68 5.52 -26.76 -19.16
CA PHE A 68 6.80 -26.07 -18.94
C PHE A 68 6.67 -24.55 -19.05
N GLY A 69 5.86 -24.04 -19.97
CA GLY A 69 5.55 -22.61 -20.06
C GLY A 69 4.94 -22.06 -18.78
N MET A 70 4.00 -22.80 -18.17
CA MET A 70 3.40 -22.44 -16.88
C MET A 70 4.42 -22.48 -15.74
N LEU A 71 5.32 -23.47 -15.71
CA LEU A 71 6.39 -23.53 -14.71
C LEU A 71 7.32 -22.32 -14.81
N ILE A 72 7.81 -22.01 -16.02
CA ILE A 72 8.70 -20.86 -16.27
C ILE A 72 8.01 -19.56 -15.82
N TYR A 73 6.74 -19.37 -16.19
CA TYR A 73 5.99 -18.18 -15.78
C TYR A 73 5.90 -18.05 -14.25
N ASN A 74 5.66 -19.15 -13.53
CA ASN A 74 5.63 -19.15 -12.06
C ASN A 74 6.99 -18.83 -11.44
N PHE A 75 8.10 -19.30 -12.04
CA PHE A 75 9.45 -18.95 -11.59
C PHE A 75 9.75 -17.47 -11.80
N LEU A 76 9.49 -16.94 -12.99
CA LEU A 76 9.68 -15.51 -13.29
C LEU A 76 8.84 -14.63 -12.36
N TYR A 77 7.60 -15.04 -12.08
CA TYR A 77 6.76 -14.34 -11.13
C TYR A 77 7.37 -14.32 -9.73
N LYS A 78 7.84 -15.47 -9.24
CA LYS A 78 8.46 -15.58 -7.91
C LYS A 78 9.67 -14.67 -7.81
N ASP A 79 10.54 -14.64 -8.81
CA ASP A 79 11.76 -13.84 -8.77
C ASP A 79 11.43 -12.33 -8.76
N ASN A 80 10.52 -11.88 -9.64
CA ASN A 80 10.02 -10.51 -9.63
C ASN A 80 9.32 -10.15 -8.31
N TYR A 81 8.55 -11.08 -7.73
CA TYR A 81 7.88 -10.88 -6.45
C TYR A 81 8.90 -10.75 -5.31
N MET A 82 9.93 -11.60 -5.28
CA MET A 82 10.98 -11.53 -4.27
C MET A 82 11.84 -10.27 -4.43
N GLU A 83 12.06 -9.80 -5.65
CA GLU A 83 12.72 -8.51 -5.90
C GLU A 83 11.86 -7.33 -5.44
N TRP A 84 10.56 -7.34 -5.75
CA TRP A 84 9.60 -6.38 -5.21
C TRP A 84 9.60 -6.40 -3.68
N LEU A 85 9.57 -7.58 -3.06
CA LEU A 85 9.55 -7.73 -1.60
C LEU A 85 10.88 -7.31 -0.96
N LYS A 86 12.02 -7.54 -1.62
CA LYS A 86 13.32 -6.99 -1.19
C LYS A 86 13.36 -5.48 -1.29
N ASN A 87 12.82 -4.91 -2.36
CA ASN A 87 12.76 -3.44 -2.53
C ASN A 87 11.83 -2.82 -1.49
N GLU A 88 10.68 -3.44 -1.22
CA GLU A 88 9.72 -2.99 -0.21
C GLU A 88 10.25 -3.21 1.22
N ASN A 89 10.85 -4.37 1.54
CA ASN A 89 11.44 -4.59 2.87
C ASN A 89 12.73 -3.78 3.07
N SER A 90 13.56 -3.54 2.06
CA SER A 90 14.69 -2.60 2.18
C SER A 90 14.22 -1.19 2.51
N TYR A 91 13.02 -0.84 2.04
CA TYR A 91 12.36 0.42 2.37
C TYR A 91 11.82 0.46 3.81
N PHE A 92 11.55 -0.69 4.44
CA PHE A 92 11.12 -0.81 5.85
C PHE A 92 12.27 -1.11 6.84
N ASP A 93 13.35 -1.78 6.44
CA ASP A 93 14.50 -2.08 7.31
C ASP A 93 15.31 -0.80 7.66
N ASP A 94 15.33 0.20 6.77
CA ASP A 94 15.81 1.56 7.10
C ASP A 94 14.86 2.32 8.07
N ILE A 95 13.65 1.80 8.28
CA ILE A 95 12.64 2.28 9.25
C ILE A 95 12.56 1.30 10.43
N ARG A 96 13.66 0.63 10.80
CA ARG A 96 13.81 0.25 12.20
C ARG A 96 13.95 1.54 12.99
N LEU A 97 12.80 2.08 13.44
CA LEU A 97 12.76 2.91 14.65
C LEU A 97 13.74 2.27 15.62
N PRO A 98 14.71 3.02 16.18
CA PRO A 98 15.70 2.44 17.10
C PRO A 98 14.92 1.56 18.06
N ALA A 99 15.23 0.25 18.04
CA ALA A 99 14.47 -0.77 18.77
C ALA A 99 14.07 -0.12 20.09
N PRO A 100 12.75 0.03 20.36
CA PRO A 100 12.25 0.93 21.40
C PRO A 100 13.20 0.72 22.54
N VAL A 101 14.04 1.74 22.82
CA VAL A 101 15.03 1.64 23.88
C VAL A 101 14.19 1.10 25.00
N MET A 102 14.52 -0.11 25.47
CA MET A 102 13.76 -0.76 26.53
C MET A 102 14.01 0.13 27.75
N ALA A 103 13.31 1.25 27.75
CA ALA A 103 13.04 2.09 28.86
C ALA A 103 12.27 1.13 29.74
N GLU A 104 13.01 0.62 30.71
CA GLU A 104 12.53 -0.04 31.91
C GLU A 104 11.10 0.42 32.13
N ALA A 105 10.15 -0.51 32.02
CA ALA A 105 8.73 -0.21 32.06
C ALA A 105 8.46 0.80 33.18
N PRO A 106 8.15 2.08 32.88
CA PRO A 106 7.80 3.01 33.92
C PRO A 106 6.57 2.42 34.59
N ALA A 107 6.66 2.24 35.91
CA ALA A 107 5.59 1.72 36.76
C ALA A 107 4.25 2.24 36.25
N THR A 108 3.31 1.33 36.02
CA THR A 108 1.97 1.58 35.45
C THR A 108 1.35 2.86 36.03
N ILE A 109 1.61 4.00 35.39
CA ILE A 109 0.87 5.22 35.61
C ILE A 109 -0.45 4.95 34.90
N LEU A 110 -1.52 4.81 35.68
CA LEU A 110 -2.88 4.82 35.19
C LEU A 110 -3.08 6.15 34.46
N LEU A 111 -2.77 6.19 33.17
CA LEU A 111 -3.08 7.34 32.35
C LEU A 111 -4.60 7.55 32.46
N PRO A 112 -5.06 8.74 32.86
CA PRO A 112 -6.48 9.04 32.83
C PRO A 112 -6.98 8.76 31.42
N ALA A 113 -8.14 8.12 31.31
CA ALA A 113 -8.80 7.88 30.03
C ALA A 113 -8.69 9.16 29.19
N PRO A 114 -8.32 9.06 27.88
CA PRO A 114 -8.11 10.23 27.05
C PRO A 114 -9.34 11.11 27.21
N VAL A 115 -9.14 12.26 27.87
CA VAL A 115 -10.19 13.24 28.05
C VAL A 115 -10.58 13.59 26.64
N GLY A 116 -11.76 13.09 26.22
CA GLY A 116 -12.29 13.36 24.89
C GLY A 116 -12.36 14.87 24.77
N SER A 117 -11.37 15.45 24.09
CA SER A 117 -11.45 16.82 23.62
C SER A 117 -12.63 16.79 22.66
N ILE A 118 -13.78 17.21 23.16
CA ILE A 118 -15.00 17.39 22.37
C ILE A 118 -14.62 18.46 21.34
N SER A 119 -14.16 18.01 20.18
CA SER A 119 -14.03 18.86 19.00
C SER A 119 -15.37 19.57 18.85
N SER A 120 -15.35 20.87 18.61
CA SER A 120 -16.60 21.60 18.47
C SER A 120 -17.40 20.93 17.34
N PRO A 121 -18.75 20.89 17.40
CA PRO A 121 -19.57 20.22 16.38
C PRO A 121 -19.37 20.73 14.93
N GLN A 122 -18.56 21.79 14.75
CA GLN A 122 -18.19 22.39 13.48
C GLN A 122 -16.89 21.83 12.88
N ASP A 123 -16.11 21.05 13.62
CA ASP A 123 -14.77 20.60 13.23
C ASP A 123 -14.76 19.22 12.55
N ALA A 124 -15.62 19.02 11.53
CA ALA A 124 -15.73 17.75 10.83
C ALA A 124 -16.05 17.90 9.33
N PHE A 125 -15.51 17.01 8.51
CA PHE A 125 -15.92 16.85 7.10
C PHE A 125 -17.08 15.88 6.97
N TRP A 126 -17.90 16.09 5.94
CA TRP A 126 -18.90 15.13 5.52
C TRP A 126 -18.26 14.17 4.51
N GLY A 127 -18.05 12.90 4.90
CA GLY A 127 -17.42 11.88 4.06
C GLY A 127 -18.37 10.75 3.65
N LYS A 128 -18.31 10.35 2.38
CA LYS A 128 -19.06 9.21 1.82
C LYS A 128 -18.14 8.06 1.45
N ASN A 129 -18.39 6.87 1.96
CA ASN A 129 -17.77 5.62 1.53
C ASN A 129 -18.82 4.72 0.84
N SER A 130 -18.42 3.57 0.31
CA SER A 130 -19.30 2.57 -0.31
C SER A 130 -20.35 2.00 0.64
N LEU A 131 -20.06 1.98 1.95
CA LEU A 131 -20.90 1.34 2.96
C LEU A 131 -21.71 2.34 3.78
N ASN A 132 -21.17 3.54 4.01
CA ASN A 132 -21.76 4.50 4.91
C ASN A 132 -21.38 5.93 4.55
N GLU A 133 -22.17 6.82 5.13
CA GLU A 133 -22.02 8.25 5.07
C GLU A 133 -21.86 8.69 6.54
N ARG A 134 -20.74 9.33 6.91
CA ARG A 134 -20.52 9.87 8.27
C ARG A 134 -19.75 11.18 8.31
N ARG A 135 -19.90 11.90 9.42
CA ARG A 135 -19.02 13.02 9.79
C ARG A 135 -17.69 12.49 10.32
N ILE A 136 -16.59 13.13 9.91
CA ILE A 136 -15.22 12.73 10.24
C ILE A 136 -14.54 13.92 10.91
N GLY A 137 -14.16 13.76 12.18
CA GLY A 137 -13.48 14.80 12.94
C GLY A 137 -12.11 15.15 12.33
N PHE A 138 -11.66 16.39 12.48
CA PHE A 138 -10.34 16.80 11.98
C PHE A 138 -9.17 16.12 12.68
N ASP A 139 -9.35 15.50 13.82
CA ASP A 139 -8.35 14.68 14.50
C ASP A 139 -8.26 13.26 13.92
N GLU A 140 -9.34 12.75 13.33
CA GLU A 140 -9.38 11.43 12.68
C GLU A 140 -8.67 11.41 11.32
N ILE A 141 -8.33 12.56 10.73
CA ILE A 141 -7.81 12.64 9.36
C ILE A 141 -6.32 12.39 9.32
N ALA A 142 -5.91 11.43 8.50
CA ALA A 142 -4.52 11.17 8.18
C ALA A 142 -4.04 12.09 7.05
N TRP A 143 -4.72 12.02 5.90
CA TRP A 143 -4.43 12.90 4.76
C TRP A 143 -5.63 12.99 3.81
N ILE A 144 -5.61 14.00 2.95
CA ILE A 144 -6.57 14.20 1.88
C ILE A 144 -5.81 14.21 0.56
N ARG A 145 -6.29 13.46 -0.43
CA ARG A 145 -5.69 13.40 -1.76
C ARG A 145 -6.71 13.60 -2.88
N SER A 146 -6.30 14.28 -3.95
CA SER A 146 -7.08 14.44 -5.18
C SER A 146 -6.58 13.46 -6.25
N GLN A 147 -7.46 12.61 -6.77
CA GLN A 147 -7.15 11.64 -7.82
C GLN A 147 -8.38 11.45 -8.74
N GLU A 148 -8.17 11.53 -10.06
CA GLU A 148 -9.21 11.24 -11.07
C GLU A 148 -10.52 12.03 -10.86
N SER A 149 -10.40 13.34 -10.63
CA SER A 149 -11.51 14.26 -10.34
C SER A 149 -12.25 14.02 -9.02
N LYS A 150 -11.84 12.99 -8.25
CA LYS A 150 -12.37 12.69 -6.92
C LYS A 150 -11.38 13.11 -5.84
N ARG A 151 -11.90 13.37 -4.63
CA ARG A 151 -11.09 13.72 -3.46
C ARG A 151 -11.36 12.72 -2.36
N TRP A 152 -10.28 12.11 -1.92
CA TRP A 152 -10.30 11.04 -0.94
C TRP A 152 -9.68 11.55 0.35
N LEU A 153 -10.48 11.55 1.41
CA LEU A 153 -10.05 11.71 2.78
C LEU A 153 -9.73 10.32 3.35
N ILE A 154 -8.52 10.16 3.87
CA ILE A 154 -8.06 8.93 4.52
C ILE A 154 -7.99 9.19 6.02
N THR A 155 -8.63 8.34 6.82
CA THR A 155 -8.58 8.44 8.28
C THR A 155 -7.32 7.80 8.85
N LEU A 156 -7.00 8.07 10.11
CA LEU A 156 -5.89 7.44 10.84
C LEU A 156 -6.04 5.91 10.93
N GLN A 157 -7.26 5.40 10.77
CA GLN A 157 -7.59 3.98 10.73
C GLN A 157 -7.51 3.37 9.33
N GLY A 158 -7.16 4.14 8.30
CA GLY A 158 -7.04 3.66 6.92
C GLY A 158 -8.35 3.61 6.15
N GLU A 159 -9.46 4.05 6.74
CA GLU A 159 -10.74 4.17 6.04
C GLU A 159 -10.67 5.27 4.98
N ARG A 160 -11.45 5.11 3.91
CA ARG A 160 -11.45 6.04 2.76
C ARG A 160 -12.83 6.63 2.56
N PHE A 161 -12.88 7.95 2.46
CA PHE A 161 -14.12 8.69 2.25
C PHE A 161 -13.96 9.67 1.11
N GLU A 162 -14.95 9.72 0.22
CA GLU A 162 -15.09 10.74 -0.80
C GLU A 162 -15.66 12.01 -0.15
N ILE A 163 -15.01 13.15 -0.39
CA ILE A 163 -15.44 14.47 0.11
C ILE A 163 -15.83 15.39 -1.05
N GLY A 164 -16.77 16.29 -0.81
CA GLY A 164 -17.25 17.24 -1.83
C GLY A 164 -16.36 18.48 -1.96
N GLU A 165 -15.74 18.89 -0.86
CA GLU A 165 -14.93 20.09 -0.72
C GLU A 165 -13.67 20.01 -1.60
N THR A 166 -13.24 21.16 -2.13
CA THR A 166 -11.96 21.25 -2.84
C THR A 166 -10.79 21.20 -1.87
N LEU A 167 -9.58 20.84 -2.33
CA LEU A 167 -8.39 20.90 -1.48
C LEU A 167 -8.09 22.34 -1.00
N ASP A 168 -8.47 23.35 -1.79
CA ASP A 168 -8.36 24.76 -1.41
C ASP A 168 -9.37 25.17 -0.34
N GLU A 169 -10.56 24.57 -0.33
CA GLU A 169 -11.55 24.75 0.74
C GLU A 169 -11.10 23.99 2.00
N ALA A 170 -10.70 22.73 1.84
CA ALA A 170 -10.29 21.89 2.95
C ALA A 170 -9.13 22.52 3.74
N ILE A 171 -8.11 23.07 3.07
CA ILE A 171 -6.97 23.71 3.74
C ILE A 171 -7.35 25.00 4.49
N ARG A 172 -8.44 25.69 4.11
CA ARG A 172 -8.93 26.89 4.81
C ARG A 172 -9.65 26.54 6.11
N ILE A 173 -10.29 25.38 6.14
CA ILE A 173 -11.06 24.89 7.28
C ILE A 173 -10.13 24.15 8.25
N LEU A 174 -9.15 23.41 7.74
CA LEU A 174 -8.17 22.69 8.54
C LEU A 174 -7.20 23.64 9.24
N ASN A 175 -6.79 23.29 10.47
CA ASN A 175 -5.80 24.04 11.22
C ASN A 175 -4.42 23.94 10.54
N PRO A 176 -3.82 25.06 10.10
CA PRO A 176 -2.52 25.06 9.42
C PRO A 176 -1.34 24.63 10.30
N GLY A 177 -1.50 24.57 11.63
CA GLY A 177 -0.50 24.01 12.54
C GLY A 177 -0.44 22.48 12.49
N ASN A 178 -1.60 21.84 12.23
CA ASN A 178 -1.72 20.39 12.19
C ASN A 178 -1.68 19.83 10.77
N TYR A 179 -2.05 20.63 9.77
CA TYR A 179 -2.17 20.20 8.38
C TYR A 179 -1.28 20.99 7.44
N TYR A 180 -0.62 20.29 6.53
CA TYR A 180 0.25 20.92 5.54
C TYR A 180 -0.05 20.42 4.13
N ARG A 181 -0.13 21.35 3.17
CA ARG A 181 -0.33 21.03 1.75
C ARG A 181 1.01 20.82 1.03
N ILE A 182 1.35 19.55 0.80
CA ILE A 182 2.61 19.15 0.16
C ILE A 182 2.65 19.64 -1.29
N ASN A 183 1.62 19.31 -2.06
CA ASN A 183 1.51 19.66 -3.47
C ASN A 183 0.04 19.97 -3.84
N ARG A 184 -0.26 20.07 -5.14
CA ARG A 184 -1.62 20.38 -5.61
C ARG A 184 -2.63 19.30 -5.21
N ASP A 185 -2.17 18.08 -5.00
CA ASP A 185 -3.00 16.90 -4.87
C ASP A 185 -3.02 16.33 -3.45
N TYR A 186 -2.19 16.81 -2.50
CA TYR A 186 -2.07 16.24 -1.15
C TYR A 186 -2.07 17.28 -0.04
N ILE A 187 -2.90 17.03 0.98
CA ILE A 187 -2.87 17.67 2.30
C ILE A 187 -2.62 16.57 3.33
N VAL A 188 -1.65 16.74 4.22
CA VAL A 188 -1.22 15.69 5.16
C VAL A 188 -1.24 16.23 6.58
N ASN A 189 -1.70 15.40 7.52
CA ASN A 189 -1.58 15.66 8.95
C ASN A 189 -0.11 15.55 9.38
N CYS A 190 0.41 16.58 10.02
CA CYS A 190 1.80 16.68 10.42
C CYS A 190 2.13 15.73 11.58
N GLY A 191 1.13 15.30 12.35
CA GLY A 191 1.27 14.37 13.46
C GLY A 191 1.61 12.94 13.04
N ILE A 192 1.37 12.56 11.79
CA ILE A 192 1.69 11.24 11.21
C ILE A 192 2.92 11.26 10.29
N MET A 193 3.65 12.38 10.24
CA MET A 193 4.87 12.47 9.44
C MET A 193 5.98 11.69 10.12
N ILE A 194 6.50 10.70 9.41
CA ILE A 194 7.59 9.84 9.90
C ILE A 194 8.93 10.55 9.70
N GLY A 195 9.15 11.11 8.51
CA GLY A 195 10.39 11.78 8.16
C GLY A 195 10.56 12.00 6.67
N PHE A 196 11.81 12.18 6.25
CA PHE A 196 12.20 12.37 4.85
C PHE A 196 13.05 11.19 4.38
N SER A 197 12.87 10.75 3.14
CA SER A 197 13.80 9.85 2.45
C SER A 197 14.44 10.49 1.24
N TYR A 198 15.68 10.08 0.96
CA TYR A 198 16.38 10.45 -0.26
C TYR A 198 16.09 9.42 -1.34
N CYS A 199 15.61 9.89 -2.47
CA CYS A 199 15.36 9.08 -3.65
C CYS A 199 16.20 9.60 -4.81
N SER A 200 16.64 8.70 -5.68
CA SER A 200 17.37 9.04 -6.89
C SER A 200 16.66 8.46 -8.10
N GLU A 201 16.39 9.30 -9.10
CA GLU A 201 15.76 8.88 -10.35
C GLU A 201 16.75 9.09 -11.49
N ARG A 202 17.00 8.04 -12.26
CA ARG A 202 17.84 8.11 -13.45
C ARG A 202 16.99 8.53 -14.64
N ASN A 203 17.33 9.66 -15.25
CA ASN A 203 16.71 10.08 -16.49
C ASN A 203 17.09 9.08 -17.60
N LYS A 204 16.08 8.51 -18.26
CA LYS A 204 16.27 7.48 -19.30
C LYS A 204 16.97 8.02 -20.56
N GLU A 205 16.79 9.31 -20.86
CA GLU A 205 17.32 9.93 -22.08
C GLU A 205 18.75 10.43 -21.87
N SER A 206 19.02 11.09 -20.74
CA SER A 206 20.34 11.69 -20.47
C SER A 206 21.27 10.79 -19.65
N GLY A 207 20.76 9.74 -19.02
CA GLY A 207 21.51 8.90 -18.08
C GLY A 207 21.85 9.59 -16.74
N ASN A 208 21.53 10.87 -16.59
CA ASN A 208 21.79 11.67 -15.40
C ASN A 208 20.92 11.22 -14.22
N ILE A 209 21.52 11.21 -13.03
CA ILE A 209 20.84 10.86 -11.78
C ILE A 209 20.40 12.15 -11.09
N THR A 210 19.09 12.30 -10.86
CA THR A 210 18.52 13.40 -10.10
C THR A 210 18.13 12.92 -8.71
N TYR A 211 18.68 13.58 -7.69
CA TYR A 211 18.33 13.32 -6.28
C TYR A 211 17.19 14.23 -5.83
N TYR A 212 16.22 13.67 -5.12
CA TYR A 212 15.10 14.39 -4.53
C TYR A 212 14.75 13.81 -3.15
N LYS A 213 13.97 14.58 -2.38
CA LYS A 213 13.48 14.14 -1.07
C LYS A 213 11.99 13.87 -1.13
N ASP A 214 11.62 12.72 -0.59
CA ASP A 214 10.23 12.34 -0.40
C ASP A 214 9.84 12.50 1.07
N LEU A 215 8.65 13.07 1.33
CA LEU A 215 8.03 13.05 2.65
C LEU A 215 7.42 11.68 2.87
N LYS A 216 7.83 11.00 3.94
CA LYS A 216 7.18 9.78 4.40
C LYS A 216 6.15 10.10 5.48
N PHE A 217 4.93 9.64 5.28
CA PHE A 217 3.83 9.82 6.24
C PHE A 217 2.92 8.59 6.25
N GLY A 218 2.26 8.36 7.37
CA GLY A 218 1.37 7.22 7.58
C GLY A 218 1.71 6.43 8.85
N ASN A 219 0.97 5.35 9.05
CA ASN A 219 1.09 4.44 10.19
C ASN A 219 0.80 2.99 9.75
N GLU A 220 0.82 2.04 10.69
CA GLU A 220 0.55 0.62 10.39
C GLU A 220 -0.84 0.39 9.76
N GLN A 221 -1.83 1.22 10.11
CA GLN A 221 -3.22 1.07 9.66
C GLN A 221 -3.46 1.68 8.26
N THR A 222 -2.83 2.81 7.99
CA THR A 222 -2.98 3.58 6.75
C THR A 222 -2.00 3.16 5.66
N GLY A 223 -0.92 2.47 6.04
CA GLY A 223 0.25 2.24 5.20
C GLY A 223 1.15 3.48 5.15
N VAL A 224 2.40 3.28 4.75
CA VAL A 224 3.38 4.37 4.59
C VAL A 224 3.33 4.86 3.15
N GLU A 225 2.96 6.12 2.94
CA GLU A 225 3.07 6.81 1.65
C GLU A 225 4.32 7.69 1.59
N ALA A 226 4.90 7.83 0.39
CA ALA A 226 6.00 8.74 0.10
C ALA A 226 5.63 9.71 -1.04
N ARG A 227 5.90 11.00 -0.85
CA ARG A 227 5.63 12.03 -1.85
C ARG A 227 6.77 13.01 -2.01
N ARG A 228 7.17 13.24 -3.26
CA ARG A 228 8.19 14.23 -3.62
C ARG A 228 7.79 15.61 -3.14
N ILE A 229 8.73 16.25 -2.43
CA ILE A 229 8.54 17.59 -1.89
C ILE A 229 9.35 18.58 -2.72
N PRO A 230 8.76 19.72 -3.09
CA PRO A 230 9.52 20.86 -3.60
C PRO A 230 10.59 21.32 -2.59
N LYS A 231 11.80 21.63 -3.06
CA LYS A 231 12.95 21.99 -2.22
C LYS A 231 12.69 23.22 -1.34
N ASP A 232 11.91 24.17 -1.85
CA ASP A 232 11.46 25.38 -1.15
C ASP A 232 10.56 25.08 0.06
N LYS A 233 9.78 24.00 -0.01
CA LYS A 233 8.87 23.58 1.08
C LYS A 233 9.54 22.75 2.16
N GLU A 234 10.72 22.21 1.89
CA GLU A 234 11.42 21.31 2.80
C GLU A 234 11.72 21.97 4.15
N ARG A 235 12.23 23.20 4.14
CA ARG A 235 12.61 23.92 5.37
C ARG A 235 11.39 24.18 6.26
N ALA A 236 10.27 24.57 5.65
CA ALA A 236 9.03 24.81 6.38
C ALA A 236 8.50 23.53 7.04
N LEU A 237 8.50 22.41 6.31
CA LEU A 237 8.06 21.11 6.82
C LEU A 237 8.95 20.61 7.96
N ARG A 238 10.27 20.74 7.85
CA ARG A 238 11.20 20.37 8.94
C ARG A 238 10.88 21.13 10.22
N ASN A 239 10.74 22.45 10.13
CA ASN A 239 10.44 23.29 11.29
C ASN A 239 9.10 22.89 11.94
N LEU A 240 8.09 22.56 11.12
CA LEU A 240 6.78 22.13 11.60
C LEU A 240 6.84 20.77 12.31
N ILE A 241 7.58 19.81 11.74
CA ILE A 241 7.80 18.48 12.35
C ILE A 241 8.51 18.62 13.70
N HIS A 242 9.55 19.47 13.79
CA HIS A 242 10.27 19.72 15.03
C HIS A 242 9.35 20.36 16.07
N LYS A 243 8.63 21.42 15.70
CA LYS A 243 7.67 22.11 16.57
C LYS A 243 6.63 21.14 17.16
N ASN A 244 6.02 20.30 16.32
CA ASN A 244 4.99 19.35 16.78
C ASN A 244 5.56 18.22 17.66
N ARG A 245 6.85 17.86 17.50
CA ARG A 245 7.51 16.91 18.39
C ARG A 245 7.80 17.51 19.76
N ASP A 246 8.21 18.78 19.79
CA ASP A 246 8.52 19.49 21.02
C ASP A 246 7.24 19.76 21.84
N GLU A 247 6.14 20.14 21.19
CA GLU A 247 4.84 20.31 21.84
C GLU A 247 4.35 19.01 22.49
N LYS A 248 4.37 17.88 21.74
CA LYS A 248 4.00 16.57 22.29
C LYS A 248 4.88 16.10 23.44
N ARG A 249 6.12 16.57 23.53
CA ARG A 249 7.04 16.21 24.62
C ARG A 249 6.74 16.99 25.90
N ASN A 250 6.21 18.21 25.79
CA ASN A 250 5.89 19.05 26.96
C ASN A 250 4.54 18.70 27.60
N ASP A 251 3.66 18.03 26.86
CA ASP A 251 2.36 17.57 27.36
C ASP A 251 2.42 16.24 28.13
N LEU A 252 3.61 15.63 28.24
CA LEU A 252 3.91 14.38 28.97
C LEU A 252 4.66 14.65 30.27
#